data_AF-A0A5C5S1V5-F1
#
_entry.id   AF-A0A5C5S1V5-F1
#
_cell.length_a   1.000
_cell.length_b   1.000
_cell.length_c   1.000
_cell.angle_alpha   90.00
_cell.angle_beta   90.00
_cell.angle_gamma   90.00
#
_symmetry.space_group_name_H-M   'P 1'
#
loop_
_entity.id
_entity.type
_entity.pdbx_description
1 polymer ?
#
loop_
_entity_poly.entity_id
_entity_poly.type
_entity_poly.pdbx_seq_one_letter_code
_entity_poly.pdbx_strand_id
1 'polypeptide(L)'
;MSAPADPLRRLLEAVLADPHDNLDAMAAGAHSSPFHFARQVRAGAGESPVALRRRVLLERSAWQLQRGATVTDVAFAAGYESVEGFIRAFARAYGHSPTALPRTVGHWLPAPNGLHFHSPTVLYVDAAEGHEDSSGDVLALQVQHDAADIGALLDAVAQLPDEQYRAVRLPGSRPRSWDGPDESLAQVMWHLVHSAEPWLATVAGEPEPQLDPDDAPAALRGHHERISPRWLAVIRDIERRGAWADRVIDSLCDPPESFLLSQIVAHELTFSTHRRLLARWMLADAGAAVDTPALDPDPIIWHRRITGGNA
;
A
#
# COMPACT_ATOMS: atom_id res chain seq x y z
N MET A 1 16.82 -19.72 -19.11
CA MET A 1 16.01 -20.86 -18.61
C MET A 1 14.74 -20.27 -18.02
N SER A 2 13.58 -20.49 -18.65
CA SER A 2 12.31 -19.89 -18.21
C SER A 2 11.94 -20.39 -16.81
N ALA A 3 11.57 -19.49 -15.90
CA ALA A 3 11.01 -19.85 -14.61
C ALA A 3 9.79 -20.78 -14.82
N PRO A 4 9.56 -21.78 -13.96
CA PRO A 4 8.37 -22.61 -14.07
C PRO A 4 7.14 -21.70 -13.96
N ALA A 5 6.28 -21.70 -15.00
CA ALA A 5 5.06 -20.93 -15.00
C ALA A 5 4.19 -21.34 -13.80
N ASP A 6 3.78 -20.35 -13.00
CA ASP A 6 2.87 -20.52 -11.88
C ASP A 6 1.69 -21.44 -12.28
N PRO A 7 1.52 -22.60 -11.63
CA PRO A 7 0.43 -23.53 -11.93
C PRO A 7 -0.95 -22.89 -11.82
N LEU A 8 -1.14 -21.95 -10.91
CA LEU A 8 -2.42 -21.23 -10.74
C LEU A 8 -2.67 -20.29 -11.93
N ARG A 9 -1.65 -19.52 -12.33
CA ARG A 9 -1.72 -18.65 -13.52
C ARG A 9 -2.18 -19.38 -14.77
N ARG A 10 -1.64 -20.57 -15.06
CA ARG A 10 -2.06 -21.37 -16.25
C ARG A 10 -3.52 -21.80 -16.18
N LEU A 11 -4.01 -22.13 -14.99
CA LEU A 11 -5.43 -22.47 -14.80
C LEU A 11 -6.32 -21.24 -15.00
N LEU A 12 -5.91 -20.07 -14.49
CA LEU A 12 -6.63 -18.81 -14.65
C LEU A 12 -6.65 -18.33 -16.10
N GLU A 13 -5.54 -18.46 -16.83
CA GLU A 13 -5.47 -18.19 -18.27
C GLU A 13 -6.48 -19.05 -19.04
N ALA A 14 -6.62 -20.32 -18.69
CA ALA A 14 -7.61 -21.21 -19.30
C ALA A 14 -9.06 -20.85 -18.94
N VAL A 15 -9.33 -20.37 -17.72
CA VAL A 15 -10.68 -19.90 -17.31
C VAL A 15 -11.08 -18.62 -18.04
N LEU A 16 -10.12 -17.72 -18.28
CA LEU A 16 -10.40 -16.36 -18.77
C LEU A 16 -10.19 -16.19 -20.27
N ALA A 17 -9.74 -17.22 -20.99
CA ALA A 17 -9.65 -17.18 -22.44
C ALA A 17 -11.05 -16.98 -23.06
N ASP A 18 -11.20 -15.94 -23.90
CA ASP A 18 -12.44 -15.64 -24.60
C ASP A 18 -13.07 -16.85 -25.35
N PRO A 19 -12.33 -17.77 -26.01
CA PRO A 19 -12.95 -18.91 -26.69
C PRO A 19 -13.51 -20.01 -25.76
N HIS A 20 -13.27 -19.95 -24.45
CA HIS A 20 -13.70 -20.99 -23.51
C HIS A 20 -15.00 -20.60 -22.80
N ASP A 21 -16.14 -20.91 -23.42
CA ASP A 21 -17.47 -20.55 -22.91
C ASP A 21 -18.03 -21.50 -21.84
N ASN A 22 -17.49 -22.72 -21.77
CA ASN A 22 -17.95 -23.77 -20.86
C ASN A 22 -16.79 -24.49 -20.16
N LEU A 23 -17.11 -25.28 -19.13
CA LEU A 23 -16.11 -25.96 -18.30
C LEU A 23 -15.23 -26.94 -19.08
N ASP A 24 -15.78 -27.63 -20.08
CA ASP A 24 -15.04 -28.60 -20.89
C ASP A 24 -14.01 -27.90 -21.77
N ALA A 25 -14.36 -26.75 -22.35
CA ALA A 25 -13.44 -25.92 -23.12
C ALA A 25 -12.31 -25.35 -22.25
N MET A 26 -12.63 -24.88 -21.03
CA MET A 26 -11.61 -24.40 -20.07
C MET A 26 -10.66 -25.52 -19.66
N ALA A 27 -11.19 -26.71 -19.35
CA ALA A 27 -10.39 -27.86 -18.94
C ALA A 27 -9.50 -28.38 -20.08
N ALA A 28 -10.01 -28.41 -21.31
CA ALA A 28 -9.25 -28.75 -22.50
C ALA A 28 -8.09 -27.77 -22.74
N GLY A 29 -8.33 -26.46 -22.56
CA GLY A 29 -7.32 -25.41 -22.65
C GLY A 29 -6.18 -25.55 -21.62
N ALA A 30 -6.45 -26.18 -20.48
CA ALA A 30 -5.46 -26.51 -19.44
C ALA A 30 -4.91 -27.95 -19.53
N HIS A 31 -5.26 -28.70 -20.59
CA HIS A 31 -4.91 -30.11 -20.77
C HIS A 31 -5.30 -31.00 -19.56
N SER A 32 -6.48 -30.76 -18.98
CA SER A 32 -6.98 -31.45 -17.79
C SER A 32 -8.40 -31.98 -17.99
N SER A 33 -8.80 -33.00 -17.23
CA SER A 33 -10.20 -33.43 -17.18
C SER A 33 -11.07 -32.37 -16.48
N PRO A 34 -12.35 -32.20 -16.85
CA PRO A 34 -13.25 -31.20 -16.24
C PRO A 34 -13.31 -31.29 -14.71
N PHE A 35 -13.35 -32.52 -14.18
CA PHE A 35 -13.36 -32.77 -12.73
C PHE A 35 -12.09 -32.30 -12.03
N HIS A 36 -10.91 -32.69 -12.56
CA HIS A 36 -9.63 -32.28 -11.98
C HIS A 36 -9.39 -30.78 -12.12
N PHE A 37 -9.73 -30.20 -13.26
CA PHE A 37 -9.64 -28.77 -13.51
C PHE A 37 -10.48 -27.96 -12.53
N ALA A 38 -11.77 -28.29 -12.38
CA ALA A 38 -12.65 -27.60 -11.44
C ALA A 38 -12.16 -27.70 -9.99
N ARG A 39 -11.61 -28.86 -9.61
CA ARG A 39 -11.04 -29.07 -8.27
C ARG A 39 -9.79 -28.21 -8.04
N GLN A 40 -8.89 -28.14 -9.02
CA GLN A 40 -7.65 -27.36 -8.92
C GLN A 40 -7.92 -25.85 -8.90
N VAL A 41 -8.80 -25.36 -9.78
CA VAL A 41 -9.21 -23.95 -9.78
C VAL A 41 -9.89 -23.59 -8.47
N ARG A 42 -10.80 -24.42 -7.98
CA ARG A 42 -11.46 -24.15 -6.69
C ARG A 42 -10.50 -24.15 -5.51
N ALA A 43 -9.50 -25.03 -5.53
CA ALA A 43 -8.49 -25.08 -4.48
C ALA A 43 -7.55 -23.87 -4.50
N GLY A 44 -7.16 -23.39 -5.70
CA GLY A 44 -6.23 -22.28 -5.84
C GLY A 44 -6.87 -20.89 -5.90
N ALA A 45 -8.14 -20.79 -6.28
CA ALA A 45 -8.86 -19.53 -6.49
C ALA A 45 -10.15 -19.44 -5.66
N GLY A 46 -10.40 -20.31 -4.68
CA GLY A 46 -11.52 -20.19 -3.74
C GLY A 46 -12.95 -20.32 -4.32
N GLU A 47 -13.13 -20.29 -5.65
CA GLU A 47 -14.42 -20.38 -6.34
C GLU A 47 -14.36 -21.32 -7.56
N SER A 48 -15.52 -21.72 -8.09
CA SER A 48 -15.56 -22.61 -9.26
C SER A 48 -15.14 -21.87 -10.55
N PRO A 49 -14.57 -22.56 -11.56
CA PRO A 49 -14.18 -21.93 -12.83
C PRO A 49 -15.28 -21.09 -13.48
N VAL A 50 -16.50 -21.62 -13.47
CA VAL A 50 -17.68 -20.95 -14.06
C VAL A 50 -18.09 -19.72 -13.24
N ALA A 51 -18.01 -19.79 -11.91
CA ALA A 51 -18.30 -18.65 -11.04
C ALA A 51 -17.28 -17.52 -11.24
N LEU A 52 -15.98 -17.86 -11.24
CA LEU A 52 -14.87 -16.94 -11.50
C LEU A 52 -15.04 -16.21 -12.83
N ARG A 53 -15.20 -16.96 -13.94
CA ARG A 53 -15.39 -16.37 -15.27
C ARG A 53 -16.61 -15.46 -15.31
N ARG A 54 -17.75 -15.90 -14.75
CA ARG A 54 -18.97 -15.10 -14.73
C ARG A 54 -18.79 -13.78 -13.99
N ARG A 55 -18.12 -13.80 -12.83
CA ARG A 55 -17.84 -12.60 -12.03
C ARG A 55 -16.95 -11.63 -12.79
N VAL A 56 -15.82 -12.09 -13.31
CA VAL A 56 -14.87 -11.27 -14.09
C VAL A 56 -15.52 -10.66 -15.34
N LEU A 57 -16.38 -11.42 -16.04
CA LEU A 57 -17.12 -10.90 -17.20
C LEU A 57 -18.13 -9.83 -16.82
N LEU A 58 -18.79 -9.95 -15.67
CA LEU A 58 -19.70 -8.91 -15.16
C LEU A 58 -18.94 -7.63 -14.76
N GLU A 59 -17.76 -7.76 -14.14
CA GLU A 59 -16.87 -6.63 -13.83
C GLU A 59 -16.40 -5.91 -15.11
N ARG A 60 -16.04 -6.67 -16.14
CA ARG A 60 -15.73 -6.15 -17.49
C ARG A 60 -16.91 -5.39 -18.06
N SER A 61 -18.12 -5.96 -18.01
CA SER A 61 -19.33 -5.29 -18.51
C SER A 61 -19.64 -4.00 -17.76
N ALA A 62 -19.53 -4.00 -16.42
CA ALA A 62 -19.73 -2.79 -15.61
C ALA A 62 -18.74 -1.68 -15.98
N TRP A 63 -17.46 -2.03 -16.16
CA TRP A 63 -16.43 -1.09 -16.60
C TRP A 63 -16.72 -0.47 -17.98
N GLN A 64 -17.20 -1.29 -18.92
CA GLN A 64 -17.57 -0.88 -20.28
C GLN A 64 -18.83 0.01 -20.28
N LEU A 65 -19.86 -0.34 -19.51
CA LEU A 65 -21.11 0.42 -19.38
C LEU A 65 -20.86 1.82 -18.80
N GLN A 66 -20.03 1.93 -17.76
CA GLN A 66 -19.62 3.21 -17.16
C GLN A 66 -18.84 4.12 -18.12
N ARG A 67 -18.42 3.59 -19.27
CA ARG A 67 -17.68 4.28 -20.34
C ARG A 67 -18.47 4.40 -21.64
N GLY A 68 -19.77 4.11 -21.61
CA GLY A 68 -20.69 4.39 -22.70
C GLY A 68 -20.91 3.23 -23.68
N ALA A 69 -20.46 2.01 -23.36
CA ALA A 69 -20.86 0.83 -24.13
C ALA A 69 -22.38 0.56 -23.99
N THR A 70 -22.99 -0.04 -25.01
CA THR A 70 -24.42 -0.37 -24.95
C THR A 70 -24.66 -1.67 -24.17
N VAL A 71 -25.82 -1.78 -23.50
CA VAL A 71 -26.20 -2.99 -22.74
C VAL A 71 -26.22 -4.24 -23.64
N THR A 72 -26.62 -4.08 -24.89
CA THR A 72 -26.66 -5.17 -25.87
C THR A 72 -25.26 -5.68 -26.18
N ASP A 73 -24.31 -4.78 -26.48
CA ASP A 73 -22.95 -5.16 -26.86
C ASP A 73 -22.23 -5.86 -25.71
N VAL A 74 -22.35 -5.32 -24.49
CA VAL A 74 -21.70 -5.91 -23.32
C VAL A 74 -22.33 -7.25 -22.91
N ALA A 75 -23.64 -7.45 -23.15
CA ALA A 75 -24.31 -8.71 -22.85
C ALA A 75 -23.79 -9.85 -23.73
N PHE A 76 -23.68 -9.61 -25.04
CA PHE A 76 -23.15 -10.61 -25.97
C PHE A 76 -21.64 -10.81 -25.79
N ALA A 77 -20.88 -9.73 -25.54
CA ALA A 77 -19.45 -9.84 -25.22
C ALA A 77 -19.20 -10.60 -23.91
N ALA A 78 -20.15 -10.61 -22.97
CA ALA A 78 -20.08 -11.41 -21.73
C ALA A 78 -20.58 -12.85 -21.91
N GLY A 79 -20.94 -13.27 -23.13
CA GLY A 79 -21.36 -14.64 -23.45
C GLY A 79 -22.79 -14.98 -23.03
N TYR A 80 -23.67 -13.99 -22.84
CA TYR A 80 -25.09 -14.26 -22.58
C TYR A 80 -25.86 -14.46 -23.89
N GLU A 81 -26.70 -15.50 -23.93
CA GLU A 81 -27.58 -15.79 -25.08
C GLU A 81 -28.73 -14.78 -25.22
N SER A 82 -29.04 -14.03 -24.16
CA SER A 82 -30.08 -12.99 -24.17
C SER A 82 -29.73 -11.80 -23.29
N VAL A 83 -30.11 -10.61 -23.75
CA VAL A 83 -29.96 -9.35 -23.01
C VAL A 83 -30.74 -9.39 -21.70
N GLU A 84 -31.93 -10.00 -21.68
CA GLU A 84 -32.70 -10.17 -20.44
C GLU A 84 -31.99 -11.05 -19.41
N GLY A 85 -31.34 -12.13 -19.86
CA GLY A 85 -30.53 -12.99 -19.01
C GLY A 85 -29.37 -12.23 -18.37
N PHE A 86 -28.70 -11.38 -19.16
CA PHE A 86 -27.64 -10.49 -18.68
C PHE A 86 -28.17 -9.48 -17.66
N ILE A 87 -29.26 -8.77 -17.95
CA ILE A 87 -29.83 -7.76 -17.03
C ILE A 87 -30.15 -8.39 -15.67
N ARG A 88 -30.77 -9.58 -15.65
CA ARG A 88 -31.08 -10.28 -14.39
C ARG A 88 -29.82 -10.69 -13.62
N ALA A 89 -28.79 -11.14 -14.33
CA ALA A 89 -27.52 -11.52 -13.70
C ALA A 89 -26.77 -10.31 -13.15
N PHE A 90 -26.72 -9.22 -13.92
CA PHE A 90 -26.08 -7.97 -13.55
C PHE A 90 -26.77 -7.32 -12.35
N ALA A 91 -28.10 -7.23 -12.37
CA ALA A 91 -28.88 -6.68 -11.25
C ALA A 91 -28.70 -7.49 -9.96
N ARG A 92 -28.59 -8.82 -10.07
CA ARG A 92 -28.30 -9.67 -8.91
C ARG A 92 -26.90 -9.41 -8.34
N ALA A 93 -25.92 -9.12 -9.19
CA ALA A 93 -24.54 -8.92 -8.78
C ALA A 93 -24.29 -7.51 -8.21
N TYR A 94 -24.82 -6.47 -8.86
CA TYR A 94 -24.54 -5.07 -8.51
C TYR A 94 -25.66 -4.37 -7.73
N GLY A 95 -26.82 -5.01 -7.56
CA GLY A 95 -28.01 -4.38 -6.97
C GLY A 95 -28.65 -3.29 -7.85
N HIS A 96 -28.12 -3.06 -9.06
CA HIS A 96 -28.55 -2.02 -10.00
C HIS A 96 -28.76 -2.60 -11.39
N SER A 97 -29.68 -2.05 -12.19
CA SER A 97 -29.76 -2.42 -13.60
C SER A 97 -28.50 -1.93 -14.36
N PRO A 98 -28.13 -2.56 -15.49
CA PRO A 98 -26.98 -2.13 -16.30
C PRO A 98 -26.99 -0.64 -16.69
N THR A 99 -28.17 -0.07 -16.93
CA THR A 99 -28.33 1.34 -17.30
C THR A 99 -28.34 2.30 -16.11
N ALA A 100 -28.60 1.78 -14.90
CA ALA A 100 -28.72 2.58 -13.69
C ALA A 100 -27.50 2.48 -12.77
N LEU A 101 -26.45 1.74 -13.15
CA LEU A 101 -25.23 1.63 -12.34
C LEU A 101 -24.53 3.01 -12.27
N PRO A 102 -24.43 3.64 -11.08
CA PRO A 102 -23.77 4.92 -10.94
C PRO A 102 -22.27 4.81 -11.25
N ARG A 103 -21.68 5.87 -11.82
CA ARG A 103 -20.22 5.93 -12.07
C ARG A 103 -19.38 6.00 -10.79
N THR A 104 -20.03 6.28 -9.66
CA THR A 104 -19.43 6.31 -8.32
C THR A 104 -19.34 4.94 -7.67
N VAL A 105 -20.05 3.93 -8.19
CA VAL A 105 -19.96 2.55 -7.71
C VAL A 105 -18.80 1.87 -8.43
N GLY A 106 -17.90 1.24 -7.67
CA GLY A 106 -16.81 0.45 -8.23
C GLY A 106 -17.34 -0.68 -9.14
N HIS A 107 -16.56 -1.06 -10.15
CA HIS A 107 -16.95 -2.13 -11.07
C HIS A 107 -16.56 -3.53 -10.56
N TRP A 108 -15.83 -3.63 -9.44
CA TRP A 108 -15.43 -4.89 -8.81
C TRP A 108 -16.53 -5.47 -7.93
N LEU A 109 -16.70 -6.79 -8.02
CA LEU A 109 -17.61 -7.57 -7.17
C LEU A 109 -16.78 -8.27 -6.09
N PRO A 110 -17.36 -8.61 -4.92
CA PRO A 110 -16.65 -9.39 -3.91
C PRO A 110 -16.06 -10.67 -4.51
N ALA A 111 -14.77 -10.91 -4.25
CA ALA A 111 -14.01 -12.02 -4.81
C ALA A 111 -13.29 -12.78 -3.69
N PRO A 112 -13.50 -14.10 -3.52
CA PRO A 112 -12.88 -14.88 -2.45
C PRO A 112 -11.37 -15.11 -2.64
N ASN A 113 -10.83 -14.66 -3.77
CA ASN A 113 -9.46 -14.89 -4.24
C ASN A 113 -8.75 -13.62 -4.65
N GLY A 114 -9.39 -12.46 -4.45
CA GLY A 114 -8.81 -11.18 -4.86
C GLY A 114 -8.63 -11.01 -6.38
N LEU A 115 -9.11 -11.95 -7.21
CA LEU A 115 -8.94 -11.90 -8.66
C LEU A 115 -10.00 -10.98 -9.26
N HIS A 116 -9.59 -9.85 -9.81
CA HIS A 116 -10.51 -8.88 -10.44
C HIS A 116 -10.14 -8.56 -11.90
N PHE A 117 -11.15 -8.14 -12.66
CA PHE A 117 -10.95 -7.52 -13.97
C PHE A 117 -10.27 -6.16 -13.81
N HIS A 118 -9.12 -5.96 -14.47
CA HIS A 118 -8.47 -4.65 -14.61
C HIS A 118 -8.21 -4.36 -16.11
N SER A 119 -8.37 -3.10 -16.53
CA SER A 119 -8.28 -2.66 -17.93
C SER A 119 -6.92 -2.98 -18.61
N PRO A 120 -6.88 -3.06 -19.95
CA PRO A 120 -7.11 -4.25 -20.76
C PRO A 120 -5.87 -5.19 -20.91
N THR A 121 -4.86 -5.10 -20.03
CA THR A 121 -3.59 -5.83 -20.22
C THR A 121 -3.10 -6.66 -19.02
N VAL A 122 -3.79 -6.65 -17.88
CA VAL A 122 -3.29 -7.28 -16.65
C VAL A 122 -4.42 -7.94 -15.85
N LEU A 123 -4.17 -9.14 -15.33
CA LEU A 123 -4.97 -9.76 -14.26
C LEU A 123 -4.40 -9.28 -12.91
N TYR A 124 -5.24 -8.63 -12.10
CA TYR A 124 -4.88 -8.26 -10.73
C TYR A 124 -5.20 -9.44 -9.81
N VAL A 125 -4.17 -9.91 -9.09
CA VAL A 125 -4.29 -10.93 -8.04
C VAL A 125 -4.10 -10.19 -6.73
N ASP A 126 -5.21 -9.89 -6.04
CA ASP A 126 -5.15 -9.46 -4.65
C ASP A 126 -4.78 -10.68 -3.79
N ALA A 127 -3.72 -10.54 -3.00
CA ALA A 127 -3.08 -11.62 -2.29
C ALA A 127 -3.87 -11.96 -1.02
N ALA A 128 -5.08 -12.50 -1.21
CA ALA A 128 -5.93 -12.92 -0.11
C ALA A 128 -5.44 -14.26 0.48
N GLU A 129 -4.30 -14.23 1.16
CA GLU A 129 -4.03 -15.08 2.33
C GLU A 129 -3.80 -14.16 3.55
N GLY A 130 -4.88 -13.55 4.05
CA GLY A 130 -4.88 -12.94 5.37
C GLY A 130 -5.86 -11.79 5.54
N HIS A 131 -7.07 -12.08 6.04
CA HIS A 131 -8.03 -11.10 6.55
C HIS A 131 -8.56 -10.07 5.53
N GLU A 132 -9.74 -9.52 5.80
CA GLU A 132 -10.19 -8.30 5.13
C GLU A 132 -9.21 -7.19 5.53
N ASP A 133 -8.17 -6.97 4.74
CA ASP A 133 -7.25 -5.86 4.95
C ASP A 133 -7.97 -4.56 4.61
N SER A 134 -8.50 -3.98 5.68
CA SER A 134 -8.55 -2.54 5.88
C SER A 134 -7.32 -1.88 5.25
N SER A 135 -7.41 -0.61 4.87
CA SER A 135 -6.27 0.24 4.53
C SER A 135 -5.07 0.18 5.51
N GLY A 136 -5.23 -0.49 6.65
CA GLY A 136 -4.20 -0.88 7.62
C GLY A 136 -2.96 -1.57 7.04
N ASP A 137 -3.04 -2.36 5.97
CA ASP A 137 -1.85 -3.06 5.46
C ASP A 137 -0.89 -2.13 4.71
N VAL A 138 -1.42 -1.23 3.88
CA VAL A 138 -0.62 -0.19 3.21
C VAL A 138 -0.03 0.78 4.24
N LEU A 139 -0.84 1.22 5.22
CA LEU A 139 -0.36 2.12 6.25
C LEU A 139 0.67 1.44 7.17
N ALA A 140 0.44 0.19 7.57
CA ALA A 140 1.39 -0.59 8.35
C ALA A 140 2.71 -0.75 7.60
N LEU A 141 2.65 -1.07 6.30
CA LEU A 141 3.83 -1.12 5.44
C LEU A 141 4.57 0.21 5.43
N GLN A 142 3.86 1.33 5.25
CA GLN A 142 4.45 2.67 5.21
C GLN A 142 5.14 3.04 6.52
N VAL A 143 4.50 2.84 7.68
CA VAL A 143 5.08 3.21 8.98
C VAL A 143 6.24 2.29 9.37
N GLN A 144 6.14 0.99 9.07
CA GLN A 144 7.25 0.06 9.31
C GLN A 144 8.46 0.38 8.43
N HIS A 145 8.21 0.65 7.14
CA HIS A 145 9.25 1.09 6.23
C HIS A 145 9.88 2.40 6.70
N ASP A 146 9.08 3.38 7.09
CA ASP A 146 9.55 4.66 7.61
C ASP A 146 10.54 4.49 8.78
N ALA A 147 10.14 3.71 9.78
CA ALA A 147 10.98 3.40 10.93
C ALA A 147 12.27 2.64 10.57
N ALA A 148 12.20 1.68 9.65
CA ALA A 148 13.36 0.94 9.20
C ALA A 148 14.32 1.81 8.37
N ASP A 149 13.77 2.67 7.51
CA ASP A 149 14.50 3.51 6.59
C ASP A 149 15.26 4.63 7.31
N ILE A 150 14.66 5.23 8.35
CA ILE A 150 15.38 6.14 9.26
C ILE A 150 16.56 5.42 9.92
N GLY A 151 16.39 4.16 10.33
CA GLY A 151 17.48 3.34 10.86
C GLY A 151 18.63 3.18 9.87
N ALA A 152 18.34 2.83 8.63
CA ALA A 152 19.35 2.69 7.59
C ALA A 152 20.07 4.03 7.28
N LEU A 153 19.35 5.15 7.30
CA LEU A 153 19.94 6.48 7.14
C LEU A 153 20.85 6.85 8.30
N LEU A 154 20.47 6.50 9.55
CA LEU A 154 21.31 6.71 10.74
C LEU A 154 22.63 5.93 10.63
N ASP A 155 22.57 4.68 10.18
CA ASP A 155 23.77 3.86 9.95
C ASP A 155 24.69 4.49 8.89
N ALA A 156 24.11 5.06 7.83
CA ALA A 156 24.86 5.72 6.77
C ALA A 156 25.54 7.02 7.23
N VAL A 157 24.81 7.89 7.94
CA VAL A 157 25.40 9.16 8.43
C VAL A 157 26.45 8.93 9.52
N ALA A 158 26.36 7.82 10.28
CA ALA A 158 27.38 7.45 11.26
C ALA A 158 28.76 7.13 10.64
N GLN A 159 28.81 6.85 9.34
CA GLN A 159 30.07 6.62 8.61
C GLN A 159 30.66 7.89 7.99
N LEU A 160 29.95 9.02 8.04
CA LEU A 160 30.43 10.27 7.47
C LEU A 160 31.41 10.98 8.40
N PRO A 161 32.40 11.71 7.85
CA PRO A 161 33.13 12.73 8.61
C PRO A 161 32.16 13.78 9.15
N ASP A 162 32.38 14.25 10.39
CA ASP A 162 31.52 15.24 11.04
C ASP A 162 31.35 16.53 10.21
N GLU A 163 32.42 16.95 9.52
CA GLU A 163 32.37 18.07 8.57
C GLU A 163 31.30 17.86 7.48
N GLN A 164 31.23 16.66 6.91
CA GLN A 164 30.25 16.34 5.87
C GLN A 164 28.84 16.17 6.46
N TYR A 165 28.72 15.62 7.67
CA TYR A 165 27.44 15.50 8.36
C TYR A 165 26.81 16.87 8.67
N ARG A 166 27.64 17.86 9.03
CA ARG A 166 27.20 19.21 9.40
C ARG A 166 27.21 20.21 8.26
N ALA A 167 27.79 19.87 7.12
CA ALA A 167 27.85 20.76 5.96
C ALA A 167 26.44 21.20 5.51
N VAL A 168 26.30 22.51 5.31
CA VAL A 168 25.09 23.14 4.76
C VAL A 168 25.02 22.84 3.27
N ARG A 169 23.94 22.20 2.84
CA ARG A 169 23.68 21.79 1.45
C ARG A 169 22.48 22.46 0.83
N LEU A 170 21.50 22.85 1.63
CA LEU A 170 20.29 23.51 1.14
C LEU A 170 19.98 24.78 1.95
N PRO A 171 20.78 25.86 1.79
CA PRO A 171 20.59 27.10 2.55
C PRO A 171 19.16 27.64 2.42
N GLY A 172 18.56 28.01 3.55
CA GLY A 172 17.20 28.54 3.62
C GLY A 172 16.09 27.48 3.60
N SER A 173 16.44 26.19 3.53
CA SER A 173 15.47 25.09 3.60
C SER A 173 14.73 25.08 4.93
N ARG A 174 13.41 25.25 4.87
CA ARG A 174 12.47 25.19 6.01
C ARG A 174 11.13 24.62 5.54
N PRO A 175 11.01 23.29 5.40
CA PRO A 175 9.78 22.65 4.93
C PRO A 175 8.55 22.99 5.78
N ARG A 176 8.76 23.31 7.05
CA ARG A 176 7.76 23.82 7.98
C ARG A 176 8.26 25.13 8.60
N SER A 177 7.38 26.11 8.77
CA SER A 177 7.75 27.44 9.23
C SER A 177 8.18 27.51 10.70
N TRP A 178 7.86 26.47 11.49
CA TRP A 178 7.96 26.47 12.94
C TRP A 178 8.98 25.46 13.51
N ASP A 179 9.43 24.47 12.74
CA ASP A 179 10.37 23.43 13.21
C ASP A 179 11.85 23.80 13.11
N GLY A 180 12.16 24.86 12.36
CA GLY A 180 13.54 25.25 12.10
C GLY A 180 14.10 24.71 10.77
N PRO A 181 15.43 24.78 10.59
CA PRO A 181 16.10 24.55 9.31
C PRO A 181 16.29 23.06 8.97
N ASP A 182 16.17 22.72 7.67
CA ASP A 182 16.57 21.43 7.09
C ASP A 182 17.70 21.65 6.06
N GLU A 183 18.79 22.26 6.50
CA GLU A 183 19.89 22.71 5.64
C GLU A 183 21.07 21.71 5.60
N SER A 184 21.21 20.85 6.62
CA SER A 184 22.27 19.84 6.75
C SER A 184 21.73 18.46 7.13
N LEU A 185 22.54 17.41 6.96
CA LEU A 185 22.18 16.06 7.39
C LEU A 185 21.92 16.00 8.90
N ALA A 186 22.70 16.72 9.72
CA ALA A 186 22.48 16.78 11.15
C ALA A 186 21.07 17.25 11.51
N GLN A 187 20.62 18.34 10.89
CA GLN A 187 19.28 18.89 11.12
C GLN A 187 18.17 17.96 10.61
N VAL A 188 18.33 17.44 9.40
CA VAL A 188 17.35 16.53 8.79
C VAL A 188 17.19 15.25 9.62
N MET A 189 18.31 14.65 10.07
CA MET A 189 18.29 13.44 10.89
C MET A 189 17.72 13.69 12.28
N TRP A 190 18.03 14.84 12.89
CA TRP A 190 17.44 15.24 14.15
C TRP A 190 15.91 15.33 14.05
N HIS A 191 15.40 16.01 13.01
CA HIS A 191 13.95 16.10 12.77
C HIS A 191 13.30 14.74 12.51
N LEU A 192 13.93 13.86 11.72
CA LEU A 192 13.41 12.53 11.44
C LEU A 192 13.23 11.69 12.72
N VAL A 193 14.13 11.82 13.69
CA VAL A 193 14.12 11.02 14.92
C VAL A 193 13.14 11.56 15.95
N HIS A 194 12.99 12.89 16.04
CA HIS A 194 12.21 13.54 17.10
C HIS A 194 10.75 13.88 16.69
N SER A 195 10.39 13.83 15.40
CA SER A 195 9.09 14.35 14.93
C SER A 195 7.87 13.65 15.56
N ALA A 196 7.98 12.36 15.88
CA ALA A 196 6.88 11.59 16.45
C ALA A 196 6.65 11.85 17.95
N GLU A 197 7.62 12.43 18.67
CA GLU A 197 7.55 12.55 20.13
C GLU A 197 6.42 13.45 20.63
N PRO A 198 6.21 14.67 20.09
CA PRO A 198 5.09 15.51 20.51
C PRO A 198 3.75 14.78 20.34
N TRP A 199 3.57 14.07 19.22
CA TRP A 199 2.35 13.30 18.97
C TRP A 199 2.18 12.10 19.90
N LEU A 200 3.27 11.41 20.24
CA LEU A 200 3.24 10.34 21.25
C LEU A 200 2.77 10.89 22.60
N ALA A 201 3.29 12.04 23.02
CA ALA A 201 2.87 12.68 24.26
C ALA A 201 1.39 13.10 24.21
N THR A 202 0.98 13.77 23.13
CA THR A 202 -0.41 14.20 22.91
C THR A 202 -1.39 13.02 22.91
N VAL A 203 -1.07 11.91 22.25
CA VAL A 203 -1.92 10.70 22.24
C VAL A 203 -1.96 10.01 23.60
N ALA A 204 -0.86 10.00 24.35
CA ALA A 204 -0.78 9.40 25.67
C ALA A 204 -1.35 10.30 26.79
N GLY A 205 -1.60 11.58 26.52
CA GLY A 205 -1.94 12.58 27.52
C GLY A 205 -0.75 12.91 28.45
N GLU A 206 0.47 12.80 27.94
CA GLU A 206 1.71 13.16 28.63
C GLU A 206 2.04 14.66 28.44
N PRO A 207 2.86 15.27 29.32
CA PRO A 207 3.35 16.63 29.12
C PRO A 207 4.17 16.78 27.84
N GLU A 208 4.33 18.02 27.37
CA GLU A 208 5.18 18.33 26.22
C GLU A 208 6.59 17.74 26.39
N PRO A 209 7.10 16.96 25.42
CA PRO A 209 8.40 16.35 25.55
C PRO A 209 9.49 17.40 25.47
N GLN A 210 10.48 17.29 26.36
CA GLN A 210 11.72 18.06 26.23
C GLN A 210 12.63 17.35 25.20
N LEU A 211 12.62 17.84 23.97
CA LEU A 211 13.43 17.28 22.88
C LEU A 211 14.92 17.49 23.16
N ASP A 212 15.71 16.42 23.03
CA ASP A 212 17.16 16.43 23.26
C ASP A 212 17.85 17.15 22.10
N PRO A 213 18.64 18.22 22.34
CA PRO A 213 19.34 18.90 21.26
C PRO A 213 20.54 18.13 20.69
N ASP A 214 20.92 16.97 21.27
CA ASP A 214 22.03 16.16 20.78
C ASP A 214 21.73 15.56 19.40
N ASP A 215 22.43 16.05 18.39
CA ASP A 215 22.34 15.63 17.01
C ASP A 215 23.43 14.62 16.62
N ALA A 216 24.22 14.08 17.57
CA ALA A 216 25.21 13.07 17.25
C ALA A 216 24.54 11.78 16.72
N PRO A 217 25.04 11.16 15.63
CA PRO A 217 24.42 9.96 15.04
C PRO A 217 24.18 8.82 16.03
N ALA A 218 25.09 8.62 16.99
CA ALA A 218 24.94 7.60 18.03
C ALA A 218 23.83 7.93 19.04
N ALA A 219 23.67 9.21 19.41
CA ALA A 219 22.59 9.67 20.28
C ALA A 219 21.23 9.50 19.58
N LEU A 220 21.14 9.96 18.33
CA LEU A 220 19.96 9.80 17.47
C LEU A 220 19.60 8.32 17.24
N ARG A 221 20.59 7.43 17.06
CA ARG A 221 20.37 5.98 16.97
C ARG A 221 19.71 5.42 18.22
N GLY A 222 20.29 5.68 19.38
CA GLY A 222 19.74 5.23 20.65
C GLY A 222 18.35 5.82 20.93
N HIS A 223 18.09 7.05 20.47
CA HIS A 223 16.77 7.68 20.57
C HIS A 223 15.75 6.97 19.67
N HIS A 224 16.06 6.74 18.38
CA HIS A 224 15.19 6.05 17.43
C HIS A 224 14.80 4.64 17.88
N GLU A 225 15.73 3.90 18.48
CA GLU A 225 15.48 2.55 19.01
C GLU A 225 14.45 2.55 20.16
N ARG A 226 14.33 3.66 20.90
CA ARG A 226 13.31 3.82 21.95
C ARG A 226 11.97 4.31 21.40
N ILE A 227 11.99 5.26 20.45
CA ILE A 227 10.77 5.93 19.98
C ILE A 227 10.04 5.13 18.91
N SER A 228 10.74 4.56 17.93
CA SER A 228 10.09 3.89 16.80
C SER A 228 9.17 2.72 17.22
N PRO A 229 9.51 1.88 18.22
CA PRO A 229 8.58 0.83 18.66
C PRO A 229 7.33 1.39 19.35
N ARG A 230 7.44 2.53 20.07
CA ARG A 230 6.30 3.22 20.70
C ARG A 230 5.37 3.77 19.62
N TRP A 231 5.92 4.42 18.60
CA TRP A 231 5.15 4.92 17.46
C TRP A 231 4.41 3.79 16.75
N LEU A 232 5.10 2.71 16.39
CA LEU A 232 4.49 1.52 15.78
C LEU A 232 3.42 0.87 16.67
N ALA A 233 3.57 0.91 18.01
CA ALA A 233 2.56 0.41 18.93
C ALA A 233 1.29 1.28 18.94
N VAL A 234 1.44 2.61 18.89
CA VAL A 234 0.30 3.55 18.79
C VAL A 234 -0.46 3.32 17.49
N ILE A 235 0.22 3.21 16.34
CA ILE A 235 -0.43 2.94 15.05
C ILE A 235 -1.22 1.63 15.08
N ARG A 236 -0.61 0.55 15.59
CA ARG A 236 -1.30 -0.75 15.75
C ARG A 236 -2.49 -0.67 16.70
N ASP A 237 -2.41 0.15 17.73
CA ASP A 237 -3.51 0.37 18.67
C ASP A 237 -4.68 1.09 18.02
N ILE A 238 -4.41 2.13 17.23
CA ILE A 238 -5.41 2.89 16.49
C ILE A 238 -6.13 1.99 15.49
N GLU A 239 -5.38 1.22 14.70
CA GLU A 239 -5.94 0.27 13.73
C GLU A 239 -6.81 -0.78 14.45
N ARG A 240 -6.28 -1.41 15.50
CA ARG A 240 -6.99 -2.46 16.27
C ARG A 240 -8.33 -1.94 16.85
N ARG A 241 -8.40 -0.67 17.21
CA ARG A 241 -9.62 -0.03 17.75
C ARG A 241 -10.52 0.58 16.67
N GLY A 242 -10.07 0.66 15.42
CA GLY A 242 -10.77 1.42 14.37
C GLY A 242 -10.86 2.92 14.67
N ALA A 243 -9.90 3.47 15.41
CA ALA A 243 -9.95 4.80 16.03
C ALA A 243 -9.46 5.94 15.11
N TRP A 244 -9.35 5.72 13.80
CA TRP A 244 -8.79 6.71 12.86
C TRP A 244 -9.54 8.05 12.80
N ALA A 245 -10.81 8.04 13.17
CA ALA A 245 -11.67 9.23 13.24
C ALA A 245 -11.70 9.87 14.65
N ASP A 246 -11.01 9.29 15.63
CA ASP A 246 -10.89 9.88 16.96
C ASP A 246 -10.10 11.19 16.87
N ARG A 247 -10.46 12.13 17.74
CA ARG A 247 -9.80 13.43 17.85
C ARG A 247 -9.00 13.51 19.12
N VAL A 248 -7.78 14.03 19.02
CA VAL A 248 -7.03 14.51 20.17
C VAL A 248 -7.09 16.02 20.17
N ILE A 249 -7.36 16.60 21.34
CA ILE A 249 -7.29 18.04 21.56
C ILE A 249 -5.91 18.31 22.11
N ASP A 250 -5.06 18.91 21.30
CA ASP A 250 -3.75 19.33 21.74
C ASP A 250 -3.88 20.63 22.52
N SER A 251 -3.81 20.52 23.84
CA SER A 251 -3.82 21.67 24.75
C SER A 251 -2.48 22.41 24.80
N LEU A 252 -1.44 21.89 24.14
CA LEU A 252 -0.12 22.53 24.04
C LEU A 252 -0.05 23.54 22.89
N CYS A 253 -0.96 23.45 21.90
CA CYS A 253 -1.14 24.51 20.91
C CYS A 253 -1.78 25.76 21.54
N ASP A 254 -1.38 26.95 21.07
CA ASP A 254 -2.04 28.21 21.40
C ASP A 254 -2.58 28.90 20.12
N PRO A 255 -3.92 28.89 19.89
CA PRO A 255 -4.96 28.31 20.74
C PRO A 255 -4.97 26.76 20.68
N PRO A 256 -5.61 26.07 21.64
CA PRO A 256 -5.75 24.62 21.60
C PRO A 256 -6.40 24.14 20.30
N GLU A 257 -5.75 23.19 19.62
CA GLU A 257 -6.18 22.67 18.32
C GLU A 257 -6.68 21.23 18.44
N SER A 258 -7.55 20.80 17.53
CA SER A 258 -8.12 19.44 17.52
C SER A 258 -7.73 18.71 16.24
N PHE A 259 -6.93 17.67 16.38
CA PHE A 259 -6.43 16.85 15.27
C PHE A 259 -7.10 15.48 15.25
N LEU A 260 -7.41 14.96 14.06
CA LEU A 260 -7.77 13.55 13.91
C LEU A 260 -6.51 12.68 14.00
N LEU A 261 -6.62 11.49 14.57
CA LEU A 261 -5.50 10.54 14.60
C LEU A 261 -4.98 10.21 13.20
N SER A 262 -5.89 10.07 12.22
CA SER A 262 -5.52 9.91 10.80
C SER A 262 -4.75 11.11 10.22
N GLN A 263 -5.08 12.34 10.63
CA GLN A 263 -4.38 13.55 10.17
C GLN A 263 -2.97 13.63 10.73
N ILE A 264 -2.79 13.26 12.01
CA ILE A 264 -1.47 13.19 12.66
C ILE A 264 -0.56 12.23 11.89
N VAL A 265 -1.04 11.02 11.60
CA VAL A 265 -0.24 10.00 10.93
C VAL A 265 0.07 10.38 9.48
N ALA A 266 -0.91 10.95 8.76
CA ALA A 266 -0.68 11.48 7.42
C ALA A 266 0.34 12.63 7.41
N HIS A 267 0.29 13.51 8.41
CA HIS A 267 1.26 14.59 8.61
C HIS A 267 2.67 14.03 8.80
N GLU A 268 2.86 13.12 9.76
CA GLU A 268 4.15 12.54 10.08
C GLU A 268 4.78 11.83 8.88
N LEU A 269 4.03 10.96 8.21
CA LEU A 269 4.55 10.23 7.03
C LEU A 269 4.89 11.16 5.87
N THR A 270 4.16 12.27 5.69
CA THR A 270 4.42 13.24 4.63
C THR A 270 5.79 13.90 4.82
N PHE A 271 6.03 14.46 6.01
CA PHE A 271 7.29 15.16 6.29
C PHE A 271 8.46 14.20 6.49
N SER A 272 8.22 13.03 7.06
CA SER A 272 9.26 11.99 7.17
C SER A 272 9.69 11.52 5.78
N THR A 273 8.77 11.20 4.88
CA THR A 273 9.11 10.79 3.49
C THR A 273 9.92 11.87 2.77
N HIS A 274 9.52 13.14 2.88
CA HIS A 274 10.28 14.25 2.31
C HIS A 274 11.72 14.27 2.85
N ARG A 275 11.90 14.20 4.17
CA ARG A 275 13.21 14.27 4.82
C ARG A 275 14.07 13.04 4.55
N ARG A 276 13.50 11.84 4.47
CA ARG A 276 14.24 10.62 4.09
C ARG A 276 14.82 10.73 2.68
N LEU A 277 14.02 11.21 1.72
CA LEU A 277 14.50 11.44 0.35
C LEU A 277 15.53 12.58 0.28
N LEU A 278 15.34 13.65 1.06
CA LEU A 278 16.30 14.74 1.17
C LEU A 278 17.64 14.26 1.77
N ALA A 279 17.60 13.45 2.83
CA ALA A 279 18.78 12.87 3.46
C ALA A 279 19.57 12.00 2.47
N ARG A 280 18.89 11.22 1.63
CA ARG A 280 19.54 10.43 0.56
C ARG A 280 20.24 11.31 -0.46
N TRP A 281 19.59 12.39 -0.89
CA TRP A 281 20.23 13.35 -1.79
C TRP A 281 21.47 13.99 -1.13
N MET A 282 21.37 14.40 0.14
CA MET A 282 22.50 14.97 0.88
C MET A 282 23.63 13.96 1.14
N LEU A 283 23.31 12.69 1.39
CA LEU A 283 24.27 11.59 1.52
C LEU A 283 25.05 11.38 0.22
N ALA A 284 24.36 11.39 -0.93
CA ALA A 284 24.99 11.27 -2.23
C ALA A 284 25.94 12.45 -2.50
N ASP A 285 25.51 13.68 -2.17
CA ASP A 285 26.34 14.88 -2.26
C ASP A 285 27.56 14.83 -1.33
N ALA A 286 27.42 14.24 -0.14
CA ALA A 286 28.52 13.96 0.79
C ALA A 286 29.50 12.87 0.31
N GLY A 287 29.24 12.24 -0.84
CA GLY A 287 30.05 11.16 -1.40
C GLY A 287 29.76 9.78 -0.81
N ALA A 288 28.66 9.61 -0.06
CA ALA A 288 28.24 8.29 0.43
C ALA A 288 27.64 7.45 -0.71
N ALA A 289 27.91 6.14 -0.68
CA ALA A 289 27.29 5.20 -1.61
C ALA A 289 25.80 5.00 -1.24
N VAL A 290 24.91 5.66 -1.95
CA VAL A 290 23.46 5.56 -1.74
C VAL A 290 22.78 4.49 -2.58
N ASP A 291 23.41 4.06 -3.67
CA ASP A 291 22.94 2.96 -4.53
C ASP A 291 23.37 1.60 -3.95
N THR A 292 22.87 1.31 -2.75
CA THR A 292 23.07 0.04 -2.08
C THR A 292 21.72 -0.55 -1.71
N PRO A 293 21.58 -1.89 -1.66
CA PRO A 293 20.33 -2.51 -1.25
C PRO A 293 19.83 -1.98 0.09
N ALA A 294 20.75 -1.76 1.06
CA ALA A 294 20.44 -1.21 2.38
C ALA A 294 19.75 0.17 2.33
N LEU A 295 20.18 1.00 1.37
CA LEU A 295 19.75 2.38 1.18
C LEU A 295 18.78 2.54 -0.01
N ASP A 296 18.18 1.47 -0.49
CA ASP A 296 17.10 1.59 -1.47
C ASP A 296 15.85 2.20 -0.79
N PRO A 297 15.33 3.35 -1.27
CA PRO A 297 14.19 4.04 -0.66
C PRO A 297 12.84 3.40 -0.97
N ASP A 298 12.78 2.41 -1.88
CA ASP A 298 11.54 1.82 -2.34
C ASP A 298 10.99 0.82 -1.29
N PRO A 299 9.78 1.07 -0.74
CA PRO A 299 9.13 0.15 0.19
C PRO A 299 8.96 -1.27 -0.39
N ILE A 300 8.84 -1.41 -1.72
CA ILE A 300 8.76 -2.71 -2.39
C ILE A 300 10.08 -3.48 -2.24
N ILE A 301 11.20 -2.80 -2.48
CA ILE A 301 12.54 -3.41 -2.38
C ILE A 301 12.86 -3.73 -0.92
N TRP A 302 12.55 -2.82 0.00
CA TRP A 302 12.64 -3.10 1.44
C TRP A 302 11.79 -4.32 1.86
N HIS A 303 10.52 -4.37 1.46
CA HIS A 303 9.62 -5.46 1.83
C HIS A 303 10.10 -6.81 1.31
N ARG A 304 10.59 -6.88 0.05
CA ARG A 304 11.21 -8.09 -0.51
C ARG A 304 12.39 -8.58 0.32
N ARG A 305 13.26 -7.66 0.77
CA ARG A 305 14.43 -8.01 1.59
C ARG A 305 14.04 -8.65 2.92
N ILE A 306 13.05 -8.09 3.62
CA ILE A 306 12.64 -8.61 4.94
C ILE A 306 11.78 -9.88 4.87
N THR A 307 11.13 -10.13 3.73
CA THR A 307 10.29 -11.32 3.51
C THR A 307 11.02 -12.46 2.76
N GLY A 308 12.27 -12.24 2.35
CA GLY A 308 13.06 -13.24 1.62
C GLY A 308 12.71 -13.39 0.14
N GLY A 309 11.99 -12.42 -0.44
CA GLY A 309 11.79 -12.34 -1.89
C GLY A 309 13.10 -11.97 -2.58
N ASN A 310 13.49 -12.69 -3.64
CA ASN A 310 14.68 -12.36 -4.42
C ASN A 310 14.57 -10.94 -4.98
N ALA A 311 15.57 -10.11 -4.68
CA ALA A 311 15.75 -8.76 -5.21
C ALA A 311 16.07 -8.79 -6.71
#